data_AF-A0A7X9A880-F1
#
_entry.id   AF-A0A7X9A880-F1
#
_cell.length_a   1.000
_cell.length_b   1.000
_cell.length_c   1.000
_cell.angle_alpha   90.00
_cell.angle_beta   90.00
_cell.angle_gamma   90.00
#
_symmetry.space_group_name_H-M   'P 1'
#
loop_
_entity.id
_entity.type
_entity.pdbx_description
1 polymer ?
#
loop_
_entity_poly.entity_id
_entity_poly.type
_entity_poly.pdbx_seq_one_letter_code
_entity_poly.pdbx_strand_id
1 'polypeptide(L)'
;MNDRIEEIREFFERKISMLNQNDDDMKIIGMLVLLDCLAQHYAQYPTKRTQEAFVGFVIEFSKSKWAFWEWVDPVTLYYHLSLSDIPLLGTPTLQCVSDSCIHTPYDSGFKENADILLHLIMDSQTREVMRAKHQYARLLYKMRSKIIHELNKPFPLFSRTEVEYNGRLPFYYSMGGGLENATHGERIRQRSTTWHLVFPPEFIELVLRECVKNYLEHCLLHELDPFVHNSPCRKFYLSWYDS
;
A
#
# COMPACT_ATOMS: atom_id res chain seq x y z
N MET A 1 8.29 29.45 13.54
CA MET A 1 8.29 27.99 13.29
C MET A 1 6.96 27.35 13.65
N ASN A 2 6.44 27.51 14.88
CA ASN A 2 5.11 26.99 15.26
C ASN A 2 3.97 27.46 14.33
N ASP A 3 3.92 28.75 13.99
CA ASP A 3 2.89 29.28 13.09
C ASP A 3 2.94 28.64 11.69
N ARG A 4 4.15 28.37 11.19
CA ARG A 4 4.38 27.71 9.89
C ARG A 4 3.94 26.25 9.92
N ILE A 5 4.21 25.54 11.01
CA ILE A 5 3.76 24.15 11.23
C ILE A 5 2.23 24.09 11.23
N GLU A 6 1.57 25.01 11.94
CA GLU A 6 0.11 25.02 12.03
C GLU A 6 -0.54 25.39 10.69
N GLU A 7 0.00 26.37 9.96
CA GLU A 7 -0.44 26.73 8.61
C GLU A 7 -0.43 25.50 7.67
N ILE A 8 0.64 24.70 7.72
CA ILE A 8 0.79 23.51 6.89
C ILE A 8 -0.16 22.41 7.34
N ARG A 9 -0.34 22.22 8.65
CA ARG A 9 -1.33 21.28 9.19
C ARG A 9 -2.73 21.63 8.68
N GLU A 10 -3.15 22.88 8.83
CA GLU A 10 -4.45 23.36 8.33
C GLU A 10 -4.59 23.21 6.81
N PHE A 11 -3.51 23.40 6.05
CA PHE A 11 -3.50 23.13 4.61
C PHE A 11 -3.82 21.67 4.30
N PHE A 12 -3.12 20.71 4.93
CA PHE A 12 -3.38 19.29 4.70
C PHE A 12 -4.78 18.87 5.16
N GLU A 13 -5.23 19.37 6.31
CA GLU A 13 -6.57 19.11 6.83
C GLU A 13 -7.67 19.58 5.89
N ARG A 14 -7.52 20.78 5.31
CA ARG A 14 -8.42 21.28 4.27
C ARG A 14 -8.40 20.40 3.03
N LYS A 15 -7.22 19.98 2.55
CA LYS A 15 -7.10 19.12 1.37
C LYS A 15 -7.75 17.75 1.60
N ILE A 16 -7.53 17.13 2.75
CA ILE A 16 -8.17 15.86 3.12
C ILE A 16 -9.69 16.02 3.17
N SER A 17 -10.17 17.10 3.80
CA SER A 17 -11.61 17.39 3.89
C SER A 17 -12.26 17.58 2.52
N MET A 18 -11.57 18.22 1.57
CA MET A 18 -12.04 18.33 0.18
C MET A 18 -12.05 16.97 -0.52
N LEU A 19 -11.01 16.15 -0.34
CA LEU A 19 -10.93 14.82 -0.96
C LEU A 19 -12.06 13.89 -0.49
N ASN A 20 -12.46 14.00 0.78
CA ASN A 20 -13.55 13.23 1.37
C ASN A 20 -14.95 13.50 0.77
N GLN A 21 -15.07 14.50 -0.10
CA GLN A 21 -16.31 14.80 -0.83
C GLN A 21 -16.38 14.08 -2.20
N ASN A 22 -15.31 13.40 -2.62
CA ASN A 22 -15.25 12.70 -3.90
C ASN A 22 -15.55 11.21 -3.73
N ASP A 23 -15.65 10.49 -4.85
CA ASP A 23 -15.67 9.03 -4.86
C ASP A 23 -14.38 8.42 -4.29
N ASP A 24 -14.44 7.15 -3.91
CA ASP A 24 -13.36 6.43 -3.25
C ASP A 24 -12.07 6.38 -4.10
N ASP A 25 -12.18 6.35 -5.44
CA ASP A 25 -11.03 6.30 -6.34
C ASP A 25 -10.29 7.64 -6.32
N MET A 26 -11.01 8.75 -6.51
CA MET A 26 -10.46 10.09 -6.43
C MET A 26 -9.90 10.42 -5.05
N LYS A 27 -10.58 9.95 -3.99
CA LYS A 27 -10.12 10.07 -2.61
C LYS A 27 -8.76 9.40 -2.45
N ILE A 28 -8.61 8.14 -2.86
CA ILE A 28 -7.34 7.41 -2.76
C ILE A 28 -6.25 8.06 -3.59
N ILE A 29 -6.53 8.42 -4.85
CA ILE A 29 -5.54 9.06 -5.73
C ILE A 29 -5.04 10.35 -5.08
N GLY A 30 -5.96 11.22 -4.63
CA GLY A 30 -5.59 12.48 -3.99
C GLY A 30 -4.75 12.27 -2.72
N MET A 31 -5.10 11.30 -1.88
CA MET A 31 -4.36 11.02 -0.66
C MET A 31 -2.96 10.46 -0.94
N LEU A 32 -2.83 9.59 -1.93
CA LEU A 32 -1.55 9.05 -2.36
C LEU A 32 -0.65 10.12 -2.98
N VAL A 33 -1.23 11.08 -3.73
CA VAL A 33 -0.49 12.23 -4.26
C VAL A 33 0.02 13.13 -3.14
N LEU A 34 -0.76 13.35 -2.07
CA LEU A 34 -0.32 14.11 -0.90
C LEU A 34 0.80 13.39 -0.15
N LEU A 35 0.70 12.07 0.04
CA LEU A 35 1.76 11.24 0.60
C LEU A 35 3.05 11.30 -0.25
N ASP A 36 2.93 11.19 -1.57
CA ASP A 36 4.06 11.31 -2.50
C ASP A 36 4.76 12.67 -2.36
N CYS A 37 3.97 13.74 -2.26
CA CYS A 37 4.51 15.09 -2.14
C CYS A 37 5.34 15.26 -0.87
N LEU A 38 4.85 14.74 0.26
CA LEU A 38 5.59 14.72 1.52
C LEU A 38 6.86 13.85 1.43
N ALA A 39 6.73 12.64 0.89
CA ALA A 39 7.84 11.71 0.78
C ALA A 39 8.96 12.24 -0.13
N GLN A 40 8.60 12.79 -1.29
CA GLN A 40 9.54 13.42 -2.20
C GLN A 40 10.21 14.62 -1.55
N HIS A 41 9.45 15.43 -0.82
CA HIS A 41 10.02 16.59 -0.14
C HIS A 41 11.03 16.17 0.95
N TYR A 42 10.65 15.23 1.82
CA TYR A 42 11.53 14.68 2.86
C TYR A 42 12.82 14.09 2.27
N ALA A 43 12.71 13.39 1.14
CA ALA A 43 13.86 12.84 0.43
C ALA A 43 14.61 13.84 -0.48
N GLN A 44 14.30 15.14 -0.38
CA GLN A 44 14.94 16.21 -1.15
C GLN A 44 14.80 16.07 -2.68
N TYR A 45 13.62 15.62 -3.13
CA TYR A 45 13.26 15.44 -4.54
C TYR A 45 14.23 14.56 -5.33
N PRO A 46 14.36 13.27 -4.95
CA PRO A 46 15.31 12.39 -5.58
C PRO A 46 14.86 12.08 -7.02
N THR A 47 15.79 12.18 -7.98
CA THR A 47 15.53 11.93 -9.41
C THR A 47 15.50 10.45 -9.76
N LYS A 48 16.11 9.63 -8.92
CA LYS A 48 16.09 8.17 -8.96
C LYS A 48 15.65 7.70 -7.57
N ARG A 49 15.14 6.47 -7.45
CA ARG A 49 14.74 5.90 -6.15
C ARG A 49 13.49 6.53 -5.52
N THR A 50 12.52 6.92 -6.34
CA THR A 50 11.22 7.46 -5.87
C THR A 50 10.47 6.46 -5.00
N GLN A 51 10.60 5.17 -5.31
CA GLN A 51 10.03 4.09 -4.52
C GLN A 51 10.64 4.06 -3.11
N GLU A 52 11.96 4.09 -2.99
CA GLU A 52 12.65 4.10 -1.70
C GLU A 52 12.27 5.33 -0.87
N ALA A 53 12.14 6.50 -1.51
CA ALA A 53 11.70 7.71 -0.85
C ALA A 53 10.28 7.58 -0.26
N PHE A 54 9.33 7.09 -1.06
CA PHE A 54 7.96 6.86 -0.61
C PHE A 54 7.89 5.83 0.52
N VAL A 55 8.50 4.67 0.30
CA VAL A 55 8.47 3.55 1.26
C VAL A 55 9.13 3.95 2.58
N GLY A 56 10.30 4.61 2.51
CA GLY A 56 11.02 5.10 3.67
C GLY A 56 10.19 6.12 4.46
N PHE A 57 9.55 7.07 3.77
CA PHE A 57 8.70 8.07 4.41
C PHE A 57 7.49 7.45 5.14
N VAL A 58 6.77 6.53 4.48
CA VAL A 58 5.61 5.86 5.09
C VAL A 58 6.04 5.07 6.33
N ILE A 59 7.13 4.31 6.25
CA ILE A 59 7.64 3.54 7.40
C ILE A 59 8.02 4.51 8.53
N GLU A 60 8.86 5.51 8.25
CA GLU A 60 9.37 6.44 9.26
C GLU A 60 8.24 7.14 10.04
N PHE A 61 7.24 7.66 9.34
CA PHE A 61 6.23 8.53 9.95
C PHE A 61 4.91 7.84 10.29
N SER A 62 4.78 6.52 10.09
CA SER A 62 3.55 5.80 10.47
C SER A 62 3.76 4.42 11.12
N LYS A 63 4.99 3.90 11.18
CA LYS A 63 5.32 2.62 11.84
C LYS A 63 4.95 2.57 13.33
N SER A 64 5.01 3.71 14.02
CA SER A 64 4.61 3.81 15.44
C SER A 64 3.18 3.32 15.68
N LYS A 65 2.30 3.45 14.67
CA LYS A 65 0.90 3.03 14.73
C LYS A 65 0.63 1.72 14.01
N TRP A 66 1.36 1.45 12.92
CA TRP A 66 1.20 0.25 12.13
C TRP A 66 2.53 -0.46 11.89
N ALA A 67 2.86 -1.42 12.77
CA ALA A 67 4.10 -2.17 12.68
C ALA A 67 4.18 -3.06 11.42
N PHE A 68 3.03 -3.41 10.82
CA PHE A 68 2.99 -4.31 9.66
C PHE A 68 3.64 -3.73 8.40
N TRP A 69 3.96 -2.43 8.34
CA TRP A 69 4.57 -1.84 7.16
C TRP A 69 5.85 -2.53 6.68
N GLU A 70 6.61 -3.07 7.63
CA GLU A 70 7.85 -3.80 7.38
C GLU A 70 7.64 -5.31 7.23
N TRP A 71 6.45 -5.81 7.58
CA TRP A 71 6.14 -7.23 7.47
C TRP A 71 5.95 -7.60 6.01
N VAL A 72 6.15 -8.88 5.71
CA VAL A 72 5.90 -9.45 4.39
C VAL A 72 4.46 -9.92 4.34
N ASP A 73 3.76 -9.55 3.28
CA ASP A 73 2.41 -10.04 3.02
C ASP A 73 2.48 -11.49 2.47
N PRO A 74 1.93 -12.49 3.18
CA PRO A 74 1.98 -13.88 2.76
C PRO A 74 1.16 -14.14 1.49
N VAL A 75 0.07 -13.38 1.26
CA VAL A 75 -0.85 -13.64 0.15
C VAL A 75 -0.21 -13.29 -1.19
N THR A 76 0.33 -12.06 -1.32
CA THR A 76 1.02 -11.67 -2.56
C THR A 76 2.31 -12.45 -2.77
N LEU A 77 3.01 -12.84 -1.71
CA LEU A 77 4.19 -13.69 -1.81
C LEU A 77 3.80 -15.08 -2.34
N TYR A 78 2.77 -15.71 -1.76
CA TYR A 78 2.25 -17.00 -2.20
C TYR A 78 1.93 -17.02 -3.69
N TYR A 79 1.17 -16.03 -4.19
CA TYR A 79 0.83 -15.96 -5.60
C TYR A 79 2.04 -15.77 -6.50
N HIS A 80 3.00 -14.96 -6.08
CA HIS A 80 4.22 -14.78 -6.85
C HIS A 80 5.01 -16.08 -6.92
N LEU A 81 5.23 -16.76 -5.80
CA LEU A 81 5.95 -18.04 -5.79
C LEU A 81 5.23 -19.10 -6.62
N SER A 82 3.90 -19.18 -6.51
CA SER A 82 3.09 -20.18 -7.23
C SER A 82 3.03 -19.98 -8.74
N LEU A 83 3.29 -18.76 -9.22
CA LEU A 83 3.24 -18.39 -10.64
C LEU A 83 4.63 -18.16 -11.25
N SER A 84 5.69 -18.38 -10.48
CA SER A 84 7.07 -18.11 -10.91
C SER A 84 7.89 -19.39 -11.04
N ASP A 85 8.92 -19.35 -11.88
CA ASP A 85 9.91 -20.43 -12.00
C ASP A 85 11.01 -20.34 -10.93
N ILE A 86 10.75 -19.69 -9.79
CA ILE A 86 11.71 -19.58 -8.69
C ILE A 86 11.93 -20.98 -8.09
N PRO A 87 13.19 -21.45 -7.94
CA PRO A 87 13.46 -22.74 -7.29
C PRO A 87 13.05 -22.74 -5.80
N LEU A 88 12.22 -23.71 -5.42
CA LEU A 88 11.70 -23.86 -4.06
C LEU A 88 12.08 -25.21 -3.45
N LEU A 89 12.27 -25.22 -2.12
CA LEU A 89 12.49 -26.42 -1.31
C LEU A 89 11.21 -27.27 -1.12
N GLY A 90 10.05 -26.75 -1.52
CA GLY A 90 8.76 -27.41 -1.37
C GLY A 90 7.63 -26.62 -2.04
N THR A 91 6.41 -27.14 -1.92
CA THR A 91 5.23 -26.49 -2.51
C THR A 91 4.75 -25.34 -1.61
N PRO A 92 4.57 -24.13 -2.15
CA PRO A 92 4.02 -23.01 -1.38
C PRO A 92 2.57 -23.30 -1.00
N THR A 93 2.18 -23.00 0.23
CA THR A 93 0.81 -23.17 0.72
C THR A 93 0.37 -21.95 1.53
N LEU A 94 -0.82 -21.44 1.23
CA LEU A 94 -1.41 -20.33 1.95
C LEU A 94 -2.37 -20.87 3.03
N GLN A 95 -1.91 -20.89 4.28
CA GLN A 95 -2.66 -21.46 5.42
C GLN A 95 -3.24 -20.40 6.36
N CYS A 96 -2.85 -19.13 6.18
CA CYS A 96 -3.26 -18.03 7.06
C CYS A 96 -4.64 -17.43 6.74
N VAL A 97 -5.32 -17.92 5.71
CA VAL A 97 -6.64 -17.43 5.27
C VAL A 97 -7.64 -18.57 5.17
N SER A 98 -8.90 -18.28 5.48
CA SER A 98 -10.02 -19.24 5.44
C SER A 98 -11.19 -18.64 4.66
N ASP A 99 -11.80 -19.44 3.78
CA ASP A 99 -12.93 -19.00 2.93
C ASP A 99 -14.04 -18.29 3.73
N SER A 100 -14.64 -17.27 3.11
CA SER A 100 -15.77 -16.50 3.67
C SER A 100 -15.44 -15.64 4.92
N CYS A 101 -14.16 -15.48 5.27
CA CYS A 101 -13.72 -14.55 6.30
C CYS A 101 -13.01 -13.31 5.71
N ILE A 102 -13.12 -12.19 6.41
CA ILE A 102 -12.25 -11.03 6.21
C ILE A 102 -11.02 -11.25 7.08
N HIS A 103 -9.84 -11.06 6.51
CA HIS A 103 -8.60 -11.10 7.28
C HIS A 103 -7.90 -9.75 7.33
N THR A 104 -7.03 -9.54 8.31
CA THR A 104 -6.18 -8.35 8.42
C THR A 104 -4.71 -8.72 8.56
N PRO A 105 -3.76 -7.78 8.33
CA PRO A 105 -2.33 -8.04 8.55
C PRO A 105 -1.98 -8.51 9.97
N TYR A 106 -2.83 -8.23 10.96
CA TYR A 106 -2.63 -8.60 12.35
C TYR A 106 -3.21 -9.96 12.75
N ASP A 107 -3.91 -10.64 11.83
CA ASP A 107 -4.48 -11.95 12.11
C ASP A 107 -3.37 -12.96 12.44
N SER A 108 -3.66 -13.86 13.38
CA SER A 108 -2.72 -14.89 13.81
C SER A 108 -2.30 -15.75 12.61
N GLY A 109 -1.00 -16.01 12.50
CA GLY A 109 -0.44 -16.86 11.44
C GLY A 109 -0.05 -16.14 10.16
N PHE A 110 -0.44 -14.88 9.93
CA PHE A 110 0.00 -14.14 8.73
C PHE A 110 1.51 -13.98 8.65
N LYS A 111 2.11 -13.49 9.75
CA LYS A 111 3.56 -13.30 9.83
C LYS A 111 4.32 -14.64 9.72
N GLU A 112 3.82 -15.66 10.42
CA GLU A 112 4.40 -17.01 10.41
C GLU A 112 4.34 -17.63 9.01
N ASN A 113 3.19 -17.54 8.33
CA ASN A 113 3.05 -18.08 6.98
C ASN A 113 3.95 -17.34 5.98
N ALA A 114 4.13 -16.03 6.12
CA ALA A 114 5.08 -15.27 5.31
C ALA A 114 6.53 -15.75 5.54
N ASP A 115 6.92 -15.97 6.80
CA ASP A 115 8.24 -16.51 7.13
C ASP A 115 8.43 -17.92 6.55
N ILE A 116 7.43 -18.81 6.65
CA ILE A 116 7.47 -20.16 6.04
C ILE A 116 7.67 -20.05 4.52
N LEU A 117 6.89 -19.22 3.84
CA LEU A 117 6.99 -19.03 2.38
C LEU A 117 8.37 -18.51 1.97
N LEU A 118 8.96 -17.57 2.73
CA LEU A 118 10.31 -17.08 2.45
C LEU A 118 11.36 -18.17 2.63
N HIS A 119 11.20 -19.06 3.61
CA HIS A 119 12.13 -20.18 3.84
C HIS A 119 12.06 -21.24 2.73
N LEU A 120 10.98 -21.31 1.97
CA LEU A 120 10.91 -22.20 0.79
C LEU A 120 11.85 -21.74 -0.34
N ILE A 121 12.18 -20.46 -0.43
CA ILE A 121 13.03 -19.93 -1.48
C ILE A 121 14.47 -20.41 -1.25
N MET A 122 15.01 -21.18 -2.20
CA MET A 122 16.33 -21.81 -2.08
C MET A 122 17.47 -20.77 -2.02
N ASP A 123 17.44 -19.81 -2.95
CA ASP A 123 18.48 -18.80 -3.08
C ASP A 123 18.28 -17.64 -2.08
N SER A 124 19.31 -17.32 -1.30
CA SER A 124 19.25 -16.29 -0.27
C SER A 124 19.09 -14.88 -0.85
N GLN A 125 19.68 -14.61 -2.02
CA GLN A 125 19.57 -13.30 -2.65
C GLN A 125 18.15 -13.08 -3.16
N THR A 126 17.58 -14.07 -3.84
CA THR A 126 16.19 -14.08 -4.30
C THR A 126 15.23 -13.96 -3.13
N ARG A 127 15.49 -14.68 -2.03
CA ARG A 127 14.68 -14.58 -0.80
C ARG A 127 14.61 -13.14 -0.30
N GLU A 128 15.73 -12.42 -0.29
CA GLU A 128 15.75 -11.06 0.23
C GLU A 128 15.15 -10.04 -0.73
N VAL A 129 15.29 -10.26 -2.04
CA VAL A 129 14.53 -9.54 -3.05
C VAL A 129 13.03 -9.75 -2.86
N MET A 130 12.58 -10.98 -2.61
CA MET A 130 11.16 -11.29 -2.37
C MET A 130 10.66 -10.70 -1.07
N ARG A 131 11.44 -10.80 0.01
CA ARG A 131 11.14 -10.16 1.30
C ARG A 131 10.86 -8.69 1.08
N ALA A 132 11.79 -7.94 0.48
CA ALA A 132 11.60 -6.53 0.19
C ALA A 132 10.38 -6.30 -0.71
N LYS A 133 10.28 -7.01 -1.84
CA LYS A 133 9.24 -6.85 -2.87
C LYS A 133 7.81 -6.99 -2.31
N HIS A 134 7.62 -7.82 -1.29
CA HIS A 134 6.32 -8.15 -0.70
C HIS A 134 6.07 -7.49 0.67
N GLN A 135 6.88 -6.51 1.07
CA GLN A 135 6.57 -5.68 2.23
C GLN A 135 5.33 -4.82 1.99
N TYR A 136 4.46 -4.66 3.00
CA TYR A 136 3.24 -3.86 2.87
C TYR A 136 3.48 -2.43 2.40
N ALA A 137 4.53 -1.76 2.90
CA ALA A 137 4.85 -0.40 2.44
C ALA A 137 5.21 -0.37 0.94
N ARG A 138 5.89 -1.41 0.43
CA ARG A 138 6.19 -1.55 -1.00
C ARG A 138 4.96 -1.93 -1.82
N LEU A 139 4.05 -2.71 -1.25
CA LEU A 139 2.78 -3.07 -1.89
C LEU A 139 1.87 -1.84 -2.01
N LEU A 140 1.84 -0.96 -1.00
CA LEU A 140 1.15 0.33 -1.07
C LEU A 140 1.71 1.19 -2.21
N TYR A 141 3.03 1.29 -2.34
CA TYR A 141 3.65 2.01 -3.46
C TYR A 141 3.29 1.41 -4.83
N LYS A 142 3.29 0.08 -4.94
CA LYS A 142 2.88 -0.59 -6.19
C LYS A 142 1.42 -0.32 -6.53
N MET A 143 0.53 -0.38 -5.52
CA MET A 143 -0.88 -0.04 -5.68
C MET A 143 -1.03 1.40 -6.18
N ARG A 144 -0.32 2.35 -5.55
CA ARG A 144 -0.24 3.74 -5.99
C ARG A 144 0.14 3.86 -7.46
N SER A 145 1.18 3.16 -7.90
CA SER A 145 1.62 3.21 -9.30
C SER A 145 0.58 2.62 -10.25
N LYS A 146 -0.08 1.51 -9.88
CA LYS A 146 -1.14 0.93 -10.70
C LYS A 146 -2.36 1.84 -10.83
N ILE A 147 -2.82 2.42 -9.72
CA ILE A 147 -3.99 3.32 -9.75
C ILE A 147 -3.68 4.56 -10.61
N ILE A 148 -2.51 5.18 -10.42
CA ILE A 148 -2.15 6.42 -11.10
C ILE A 148 -1.82 6.20 -12.58
N HIS A 149 -1.13 5.13 -12.93
CA HIS A 149 -0.66 4.91 -14.30
C HIS A 149 -1.61 4.08 -15.17
N GLU A 150 -2.42 3.20 -14.57
CA GLU A 150 -3.29 2.28 -15.31
C GLU A 150 -4.77 2.65 -15.16
N LEU A 151 -5.12 3.64 -14.32
CA LEU A 151 -6.50 3.96 -13.92
C LEU A 151 -7.29 2.71 -13.49
N ASN A 152 -6.55 1.70 -13.00
CA ASN A 152 -7.14 0.47 -12.52
C ASN A 152 -7.97 0.79 -11.29
N LYS A 153 -9.24 0.38 -11.29
CA LYS A 153 -10.12 0.57 -10.14
C LYS A 153 -9.43 -0.04 -8.91
N PRO A 154 -9.22 0.73 -7.84
CA PRO A 154 -8.52 0.27 -6.64
C PRO A 154 -9.21 -0.92 -6.00
N PHE A 155 -10.53 -1.07 -6.23
CA PHE A 155 -11.34 -2.17 -5.73
C PHE A 155 -12.30 -2.67 -6.82
N PRO A 156 -12.68 -3.95 -6.83
CA PRO A 156 -13.97 -4.31 -7.39
C PRO A 156 -15.05 -3.50 -6.67
N LEU A 157 -16.11 -3.11 -7.39
CA LEU A 157 -17.25 -2.39 -6.82
C LEU A 157 -17.91 -3.25 -5.72
N PHE A 158 -17.39 -3.20 -4.50
CA PHE A 158 -18.06 -3.71 -3.33
C PHE A 158 -19.13 -2.69 -2.95
N SER A 159 -20.38 -3.13 -2.91
CA SER A 159 -21.35 -2.39 -2.11
C SER A 159 -20.83 -2.43 -0.67
N ARG A 160 -20.70 -1.26 -0.03
CA ARG A 160 -20.31 -1.11 1.39
C ARG A 160 -21.21 -1.90 2.37
N THR A 161 -22.22 -2.62 1.86
CA THR A 161 -23.29 -3.28 2.60
C THR A 161 -23.04 -4.75 2.92
N GLU A 162 -22.10 -5.45 2.28
CA GLU A 162 -21.95 -6.91 2.47
C GLU A 162 -20.88 -7.33 3.49
N VAL A 163 -20.11 -6.38 4.01
CA VAL A 163 -18.96 -6.68 4.84
C VAL A 163 -18.93 -5.67 5.99
N GLU A 164 -19.12 -6.12 7.24
CA GLU A 164 -18.95 -5.31 8.46
C GLU A 164 -17.47 -4.96 8.69
N TYR A 165 -16.86 -4.29 7.71
CA TYR A 165 -15.48 -3.87 7.78
C TYR A 165 -15.39 -2.42 8.24
N ASN A 166 -14.63 -2.17 9.30
CA ASN A 166 -14.55 -0.83 9.91
C ASN A 166 -13.69 0.18 9.13
N GLY A 167 -13.09 -0.21 8.01
CA GLY A 167 -12.32 0.67 7.12
C GLY A 167 -10.91 1.03 7.64
N ARG A 168 -10.51 0.58 8.83
CA ARG A 168 -9.35 1.16 9.55
C ARG A 168 -8.01 0.44 9.35
N LEU A 169 -7.99 -0.67 8.60
CA LEU A 169 -6.77 -1.42 8.30
C LEU A 169 -6.77 -1.84 6.82
N PRO A 170 -5.67 -2.41 6.31
CA PRO A 170 -5.75 -3.26 5.14
C PRO A 170 -6.53 -4.53 5.48
N PHE A 171 -7.15 -5.14 4.48
CA PHE A 171 -7.84 -6.40 4.66
C PHE A 171 -7.73 -7.31 3.45
N TYR A 172 -8.08 -8.57 3.66
CA TYR A 172 -8.13 -9.60 2.63
C TYR A 172 -9.55 -10.12 2.51
N TYR A 173 -9.94 -10.40 1.28
CA TYR A 173 -11.20 -11.05 0.99
C TYR A 173 -11.03 -12.07 -0.14
N SER A 174 -11.87 -13.10 -0.10
CA SER A 174 -11.94 -14.17 -1.09
C SER A 174 -12.89 -13.80 -2.24
N MET A 175 -12.43 -13.84 -3.49
CA MET A 175 -13.29 -13.92 -4.67
C MET A 175 -13.41 -15.37 -5.13
N GLY A 176 -14.62 -15.91 -5.10
CA GLY A 176 -14.94 -17.17 -5.74
C GLY A 176 -15.13 -16.95 -7.25
N GLY A 177 -14.22 -17.47 -8.07
CA GLY A 177 -14.43 -17.52 -9.51
C GLY A 177 -15.45 -18.60 -9.88
N GLY A 178 -16.60 -18.22 -10.43
CA GLY A 178 -17.45 -19.14 -11.18
C GLY A 178 -17.09 -19.05 -12.67
N LEU A 179 -16.27 -19.96 -13.17
CA LEU A 179 -16.13 -20.16 -14.62
C LEU A 179 -17.35 -20.92 -15.12
N GLU A 180 -18.30 -20.24 -15.76
CA GLU A 180 -19.35 -20.90 -16.53
C GLU A 180 -18.74 -21.39 -17.85
N ASN A 181 -18.49 -22.70 -17.96
CA ASN A 181 -18.14 -23.30 -19.25
C ASN A 181 -19.37 -23.24 -20.16
N ALA A 182 -19.31 -22.38 -21.18
CA ALA A 182 -20.40 -22.10 -22.12
C ALA A 182 -20.77 -23.27 -23.06
N THR A 183 -20.27 -24.48 -22.82
CA THR A 183 -20.47 -25.60 -23.76
C THR A 183 -21.46 -26.66 -23.31
N HIS A 184 -21.79 -26.86 -22.03
CA HIS A 184 -22.65 -27.99 -21.63
C HIS A 184 -23.65 -27.72 -20.49
N GLY A 185 -23.89 -26.47 -20.08
CA GLY A 185 -24.92 -26.17 -19.06
C GLY A 185 -24.64 -26.74 -17.65
N GLU A 186 -23.56 -27.50 -17.46
CA GLU A 186 -23.08 -27.93 -16.16
C GLU A 186 -22.23 -26.83 -15.52
N ARG A 187 -22.71 -26.30 -14.40
CA ARG A 187 -21.92 -25.45 -13.51
C ARG A 187 -20.84 -26.28 -12.82
N ILE A 188 -19.69 -26.42 -13.47
CA ILE A 188 -18.48 -26.88 -12.77
C ILE A 188 -18.00 -25.69 -11.91
N ARG A 189 -18.36 -25.68 -10.62
CA ARG A 189 -17.74 -24.79 -9.65
C ARG A 189 -16.28 -25.18 -9.46
N GLN A 190 -15.38 -24.74 -10.32
CA GLN A 190 -13.97 -24.65 -9.93
C GLN A 190 -13.87 -23.58 -8.86
N ARG A 191 -13.84 -23.99 -7.58
CA ARG A 191 -13.58 -23.11 -6.44
C ARG A 191 -12.11 -22.69 -6.43
N SER A 192 -11.66 -21.94 -7.44
CA SER A 192 -10.41 -21.18 -7.29
C SER A 192 -10.74 -19.93 -6.49
N THR A 193 -10.73 -20.07 -5.17
CA THR A 193 -10.81 -18.90 -4.29
C THR A 193 -9.52 -18.09 -4.45
N THR A 194 -9.65 -16.86 -4.95
CA THR A 194 -8.51 -15.92 -5.02
C THR A 194 -8.62 -14.89 -3.90
N TRP A 195 -7.53 -14.68 -3.18
CA TRP A 195 -7.43 -13.73 -2.08
C TRP A 195 -6.84 -12.42 -2.56
N HIS A 196 -7.47 -11.32 -2.21
CA HIS A 196 -7.07 -9.98 -2.64
C HIS A 196 -6.75 -9.12 -1.42
N LEU A 197 -5.56 -8.51 -1.41
CA LEU A 197 -5.18 -7.47 -0.46
C LEU A 197 -5.81 -6.14 -0.87
N VAL A 198 -6.46 -5.48 0.09
CA VAL A 198 -7.14 -4.20 -0.07
C VAL A 198 -6.58 -3.19 0.92
N PHE A 199 -6.24 -1.99 0.44
CA PHE A 199 -5.97 -0.82 1.27
C PHE A 199 -7.14 0.17 1.16
N PRO A 200 -8.09 0.19 2.10
CA PRO A 200 -9.31 0.97 1.97
C PRO A 200 -9.04 2.49 2.05
N PRO A 201 -9.91 3.32 1.43
CA PRO A 201 -9.75 4.77 1.43
C PRO A 201 -9.61 5.38 2.84
N GLU A 202 -10.41 4.91 3.79
CA GLU A 202 -10.38 5.36 5.18
C GLU A 202 -9.04 5.03 5.85
N PHE A 203 -8.44 3.88 5.52
CA PHE A 203 -7.11 3.53 6.01
C PHE A 203 -6.04 4.44 5.39
N ILE A 204 -6.06 4.68 4.08
CA ILE A 204 -5.11 5.58 3.42
C ILE A 204 -5.20 7.01 4.01
N GLU A 205 -6.41 7.48 4.34
CA GLU A 205 -6.61 8.75 5.03
C GLU A 205 -5.92 8.75 6.40
N LEU A 206 -6.11 7.70 7.19
CA LEU A 206 -5.46 7.57 8.49
C LEU A 206 -3.94 7.59 8.35
N VAL A 207 -3.39 6.91 7.35
CA VAL A 207 -1.95 6.90 7.06
C VAL A 207 -1.45 8.29 6.73
N LEU A 208 -2.13 9.01 5.83
CA LEU A 208 -1.76 10.39 5.48
C LEU A 208 -1.77 11.30 6.70
N ARG A 209 -2.82 11.26 7.52
CA ARG A 209 -2.93 12.08 8.74
C ARG A 209 -1.81 11.78 9.73
N GLU A 210 -1.52 10.49 9.95
CA GLU A 210 -0.45 10.05 10.83
C GLU A 210 0.92 10.52 10.33
N CYS A 211 1.19 10.35 9.03
CA CYS A 211 2.42 10.80 8.41
C CYS A 211 2.57 12.33 8.49
N VAL A 212 1.52 13.11 8.19
CA VAL A 212 1.55 14.58 8.31
C VAL A 212 1.88 15.00 9.73
N LYS A 213 1.17 14.43 10.72
CA LYS A 213 1.40 14.74 12.13
C LYS A 213 2.85 14.48 12.53
N ASN A 214 3.33 13.25 12.32
CA ASN A 214 4.65 12.83 12.78
C ASN A 214 5.79 13.51 11.99
N TYR A 215 5.58 13.81 10.71
CA TYR A 215 6.53 14.60 9.91
C TYR A 215 6.65 16.04 10.42
N LEU A 216 5.53 16.70 10.72
CA LEU A 216 5.55 18.06 11.26
C LEU A 216 6.16 18.11 12.67
N GLU A 217 5.89 17.11 13.51
CA GLU A 217 6.57 16.96 14.80
C GLU A 217 8.07 16.78 14.63
N HIS A 218 8.50 15.95 13.68
CA HIS A 218 9.92 15.79 13.34
C HIS A 218 10.56 17.10 12.90
N CYS A 219 9.91 17.86 12.00
CA CYS A 219 10.38 19.17 11.57
C CYS A 219 10.53 20.15 12.74
N LEU A 220 9.54 20.18 13.64
CA LEU A 220 9.59 21.04 14.81
C LEU A 220 10.74 20.67 15.75
N LEU A 221 10.95 19.38 16.01
CA LEU A 221 12.02 18.87 16.88
C LEU A 221 13.43 19.14 16.34
N HIS A 222 13.59 19.19 15.02
CA HIS A 222 14.89 19.37 14.36
C HIS A 222 15.08 20.78 13.77
N GLU A 223 14.17 21.71 14.09
CA GLU A 223 14.18 23.09 13.60
C GLU A 223 14.21 23.21 12.06
N LEU A 224 13.51 22.30 11.38
CA LEU A 224 13.42 22.27 9.92
C LEU A 224 12.17 23.01 9.45
N ASP A 225 12.30 23.93 8.49
CA ASP A 225 11.14 24.48 7.79
C ASP A 225 10.51 23.39 6.90
N PRO A 226 9.25 22.99 7.15
CA PRO A 226 8.62 22.00 6.31
C PRO A 226 8.42 22.59 4.91
N PHE A 227 8.82 21.84 3.89
CA PHE A 227 8.90 22.27 2.49
C PHE A 227 10.06 23.23 2.16
N VAL A 228 11.14 23.28 2.96
CA VAL A 228 12.35 24.09 2.66
C VAL A 228 12.95 23.82 1.27
N HIS A 229 12.81 22.59 0.77
CA HIS A 229 13.30 22.20 -0.54
C HIS A 229 12.34 22.54 -1.69
N ASN A 230 11.18 23.14 -1.42
CA ASN A 230 10.20 23.53 -2.42
C ASN A 230 10.63 24.82 -3.15
N SER A 231 11.76 24.73 -3.82
CA SER A 231 12.38 25.80 -4.62
C SER A 231 11.89 25.75 -6.08
N PRO A 232 11.89 26.89 -6.80
CA PRO A 232 11.64 26.94 -8.25
C PRO A 232 12.54 26.01 -9.08
N CYS A 233 13.71 25.62 -8.54
CA CYS A 233 14.63 24.67 -9.18
C CYS A 233 14.19 23.20 -9.08
N ARG A 234 13.02 22.91 -8.47
CA ARG A 234 12.47 21.56 -8.37
C ARG A 234 12.19 21.01 -9.77
N LYS A 235 12.88 19.93 -10.15
CA LYS A 235 12.80 19.33 -11.50
C LYS A 235 11.39 19.05 -11.99
N PHE A 236 10.41 18.80 -11.12
CA PHE A 236 9.01 18.64 -11.54
C PHE A 236 8.43 19.88 -12.26
N TYR A 237 8.83 21.10 -11.88
CA TYR A 237 8.43 22.30 -12.64
C TYR A 237 9.02 22.32 -14.05
N LEU A 238 10.12 21.61 -14.26
CA LEU A 238 10.81 21.49 -15.53
C LEU A 238 10.58 20.14 -16.21
N SER A 239 9.82 19.20 -15.63
CA SER A 239 9.70 17.84 -16.16
C SER A 239 8.94 17.78 -17.49
N TRP A 240 8.15 18.82 -17.78
CA TRP A 240 7.55 19.04 -19.10
C TRP A 240 8.55 19.45 -20.17
N TYR A 241 9.75 19.90 -19.76
CA TYR A 241 10.85 20.37 -20.61
C TYR A 241 12.09 19.47 -20.53
N ASP A 242 12.08 18.46 -19.66
CA ASP A 242 13.11 17.42 -19.62
C ASP A 242 12.99 16.57 -20.90
N SER A 243 14.08 16.50 -21.67
CA SER A 243 14.19 15.83 -22.98
C SER A 243 14.52 14.35 -22.85
#